data_AF-A0A382ISL5-F1
#
_entry.id   AF-A0A382ISL5-F1
#
_cell.length_a   1.000
_cell.length_b   1.000
_cell.length_c   1.000
_cell.angle_alpha   90.00
_cell.angle_beta   90.00
_cell.angle_gamma   90.00
#
_symmetry.space_group_name_H-M   'P 1'
#
loop_
_entity.id
_entity.type
_entity.pdbx_description
1 polymer ?
#
loop_
_entity_poly.entity_id
_entity_poly.type
_entity_poly.pdbx_seq_one_letter_code
_entity_poly.pdbx_strand_id
1 'polypeptide(L)'
;MKYILILLLLVSSTFYGQIVSYDFENNLTDNISGFDGTYTVNGNISNTTPVYTTGQSGLGILLDPTQGIYLPMSLNNQLDFDKSIEFVFDFKITTLGSDDGRKEILELSAGWNDNTTGINVWTDKIDDNNYKVILNYTDGGYNEGVENHPGGSRNNIGTFDVGEFVKFRLILDFEKNKWTTILNNTSSSAYFDNYYNLDKIKQAVKDNYIRIGWLNNSSSLPYNGFTSTVLVDNLKIYSPKSNTLLSELTTALNAMTNHVNGSSPLTESQLQKYLTDIQLNYSGNFTDAKSDIFEFLNAYEDKYEPVFADGNQAVFSELPIETQTL
;
A
#
# COMPACT_ATOMS: atom_id res chain seq x y z
N MET A 1 -36.25 34.50 -33.29
CA MET A 1 -36.31 33.41 -32.30
C MET A 1 -35.58 32.20 -32.87
N LYS A 2 -34.38 31.92 -32.37
CA LYS A 2 -33.65 30.67 -32.64
C LYS A 2 -33.35 30.07 -31.27
N TYR A 3 -34.01 28.96 -30.96
CA TYR A 3 -33.77 28.20 -29.74
C TYR A 3 -32.40 27.53 -29.87
N ILE A 4 -31.44 27.94 -29.04
CA ILE A 4 -30.21 27.18 -28.82
C ILE A 4 -30.58 26.10 -27.80
N LEU A 5 -30.63 24.85 -28.28
CA LEU A 5 -30.78 23.68 -27.44
C LEU A 5 -29.39 23.38 -26.85
N ILE A 6 -29.15 23.78 -25.59
CA ILE A 6 -27.97 23.36 -24.85
C ILE A 6 -28.23 21.93 -24.39
N LEU A 7 -27.64 20.96 -25.10
CA LEU A 7 -27.58 19.58 -24.65
C LEU A 7 -26.54 19.53 -23.52
N LEU A 8 -27.00 19.57 -22.27
CA LEU A 8 -26.19 19.16 -21.12
C LEU A 8 -25.92 17.67 -21.24
N LEU A 9 -24.83 17.32 -21.94
CA LEU A 9 -24.11 16.07 -21.68
C LEU A 9 -23.52 16.23 -20.28
N LEU A 10 -24.26 15.78 -19.27
CA LEU A 10 -23.68 15.26 -18.05
C LEU A 10 -22.77 14.11 -18.48
N VAL A 11 -21.53 14.43 -18.82
CA VAL A 11 -20.46 13.46 -18.74
C VAL A 11 -20.43 13.10 -17.27
N SER A 12 -21.03 11.98 -16.91
CA SER A 12 -20.79 11.34 -15.63
C SER A 12 -19.30 11.06 -15.60
N SER A 13 -18.53 12.00 -15.08
CA SER A 13 -17.17 11.77 -14.62
C SER A 13 -17.31 10.69 -13.56
N THR A 14 -17.07 9.45 -13.97
CA THR A 14 -16.96 8.33 -13.07
C THR A 14 -15.74 8.59 -12.19
N PHE A 15 -15.95 9.35 -11.10
CA PHE A 15 -14.99 9.50 -10.01
C PHE A 15 -14.97 8.17 -9.26
N TYR A 16 -14.28 7.18 -9.83
CA TYR A 16 -13.91 5.96 -9.12
C TYR A 16 -12.40 6.03 -8.93
N GLY A 17 -12.00 6.52 -7.76
CA GLY A 17 -10.65 6.32 -7.26
C GLY A 17 -10.81 5.49 -6.01
N GLN A 18 -11.16 6.15 -4.92
CA GLN A 18 -11.26 5.55 -3.60
C GLN A 18 -12.66 4.99 -3.35
N ILE A 19 -12.74 3.72 -2.94
CA ILE A 19 -14.00 3.04 -2.62
C ILE A 19 -14.17 2.78 -1.12
N VAL A 20 -13.08 2.90 -0.35
CA VAL A 20 -13.01 2.62 1.09
C VAL A 20 -12.05 3.61 1.77
N SER A 21 -12.41 4.06 2.99
CA SER A 21 -11.49 4.76 3.91
C SER A 21 -11.78 4.34 5.35
N TYR A 22 -10.84 3.67 6.02
CA TYR A 22 -10.89 3.41 7.45
C TYR A 22 -9.82 4.25 8.15
N ASP A 23 -10.27 5.23 8.94
CA ASP A 23 -9.40 6.11 9.70
C ASP A 23 -9.13 5.56 11.12
N PHE A 24 -9.77 4.44 11.50
CA PHE A 24 -9.62 3.76 12.80
C PHE A 24 -9.83 4.64 14.05
N GLU A 25 -10.65 5.70 13.93
CA GLU A 25 -11.04 6.59 15.03
C GLU A 25 -12.09 5.93 15.94
N ASN A 26 -11.66 4.94 16.72
CA ASN A 26 -12.46 4.12 17.65
C ASN A 26 -13.60 3.32 17.00
N ASN A 27 -13.54 3.10 15.69
CA ASN A 27 -14.52 2.29 14.97
C ASN A 27 -13.88 1.61 13.74
N LEU A 28 -14.63 0.67 13.17
CA LEU A 28 -14.27 -0.08 11.96
C LEU A 28 -15.29 0.18 10.84
N THR A 29 -15.85 1.39 10.76
CA THR A 29 -16.78 1.77 9.69
C THR A 29 -16.03 2.60 8.66
N ASP A 30 -16.19 2.28 7.38
CA ASP A 30 -15.53 3.04 6.33
C ASP A 30 -16.29 4.36 6.04
N ASN A 31 -15.53 5.44 5.82
CA ASN A 31 -16.05 6.80 5.65
C ASN A 31 -16.54 7.13 4.23
N ILE A 32 -16.42 6.21 3.28
CA ILE A 32 -16.80 6.40 1.87
C ILE A 32 -18.10 5.65 1.56
N SER A 33 -18.11 4.34 1.80
CA SER A 33 -19.18 3.42 1.39
C SER A 33 -20.04 2.92 2.56
N GLY A 34 -19.61 3.13 3.81
CA GLY A 34 -20.29 2.65 5.02
C GLY A 34 -20.18 1.14 5.27
N PHE A 35 -19.20 0.47 4.67
CA PHE A 35 -18.80 -0.89 4.95
C PHE A 35 -18.19 -1.03 6.34
N ASP A 36 -18.83 -1.83 7.18
CA ASP A 36 -18.31 -2.19 8.49
C ASP A 36 -17.31 -3.35 8.39
N GLY A 37 -16.06 -3.06 8.75
CA GLY A 37 -15.05 -4.07 9.04
C GLY A 37 -15.40 -4.86 10.29
N THR A 38 -15.03 -6.13 10.31
CA THR A 38 -15.27 -7.04 11.43
C THR A 38 -13.98 -7.35 12.14
N TYR A 39 -13.93 -7.11 13.44
CA TYR A 39 -12.79 -7.47 14.27
C TYR A 39 -12.76 -8.98 14.54
N THR A 40 -11.56 -9.56 14.51
CA THR A 40 -11.37 -11.02 14.65
C THR A 40 -10.24 -11.36 15.60
N VAL A 41 -10.39 -12.50 16.27
CA VAL A 41 -9.37 -13.12 17.13
C VAL A 41 -9.26 -14.60 16.73
N ASN A 42 -8.05 -15.05 16.40
CA ASN A 42 -7.79 -16.38 15.83
C ASN A 42 -8.70 -16.70 14.63
N GLY A 43 -8.95 -15.71 13.78
CA GLY A 43 -9.78 -15.84 12.58
C GLY A 43 -11.28 -15.98 12.84
N ASN A 44 -11.72 -15.87 14.09
CA ASN A 44 -13.14 -15.88 14.45
C ASN A 44 -13.60 -14.45 14.73
N ILE A 45 -14.83 -14.14 14.33
CA ILE A 45 -15.49 -12.87 14.66
C ILE A 45 -15.49 -12.71 16.17
N SER A 46 -14.98 -11.58 16.66
CA SER A 46 -14.91 -11.28 18.08
C SER A 46 -15.84 -10.13 18.45
N ASN A 47 -16.48 -10.25 19.62
CA ASN A 47 -17.25 -9.17 20.24
C ASN A 47 -16.41 -8.35 21.23
N THR A 48 -15.12 -8.65 21.36
CA THR A 48 -14.22 -7.85 22.20
C THR A 48 -13.91 -6.52 21.52
N THR A 49 -13.79 -5.45 22.32
CA THR A 49 -13.44 -4.13 21.81
C THR A 49 -12.01 -4.14 21.28
N PRO A 50 -11.77 -3.70 20.03
CA PRO A 50 -10.43 -3.52 19.51
C PRO A 50 -9.64 -2.47 20.31
N VAL A 51 -8.32 -2.59 20.32
CA VAL A 51 -7.44 -1.60 20.96
C VAL A 51 -7.07 -0.54 19.94
N TYR A 52 -7.39 0.71 20.24
CA TYR A 52 -6.97 1.88 19.46
C TYR A 52 -5.92 2.68 20.23
N THR A 53 -4.88 3.11 19.54
CA THR A 53 -3.76 3.88 20.15
C THR A 53 -3.21 4.89 19.15
N THR A 54 -2.26 5.72 19.55
CA THR A 54 -1.69 6.77 18.68
C THR A 54 -1.08 6.18 17.40
N GLY A 55 -1.75 6.44 16.28
CA GLY A 55 -1.36 6.13 14.91
C GLY A 55 -0.42 7.17 14.32
N GLN A 56 -0.28 7.14 13.00
CA GLN A 56 0.50 8.10 12.22
C GLN A 56 -0.28 9.42 12.02
N SER A 57 -1.61 9.34 11.85
CA SER A 57 -2.48 10.50 11.57
C SER A 57 -3.69 10.62 12.50
N GLY A 58 -3.57 10.13 13.74
CA GLY A 58 -4.68 10.09 14.69
C GLY A 58 -4.61 8.84 15.55
N LEU A 59 -5.71 8.09 15.62
CA LEU A 59 -5.74 6.76 16.20
C LEU A 59 -5.55 5.70 15.11
N GLY A 60 -4.72 4.69 15.41
CA GLY A 60 -4.64 3.45 14.66
C GLY A 60 -5.15 2.27 15.49
N ILE A 61 -5.43 1.16 14.83
CA ILE A 61 -5.83 -0.10 15.46
C ILE A 61 -4.61 -0.98 15.73
N LEU A 62 -4.40 -1.33 17.00
CA LEU A 62 -3.36 -2.26 17.44
C LEU A 62 -3.90 -3.69 17.38
N LEU A 63 -3.23 -4.53 16.59
CA LEU A 63 -3.56 -5.94 16.41
C LEU A 63 -2.42 -6.80 16.99
N ASP A 64 -2.76 -7.57 18.02
CA ASP A 64 -1.89 -8.62 18.56
C ASP A 64 -1.63 -9.75 17.55
N PRO A 65 -0.74 -10.72 17.82
CA PRO A 65 -0.39 -11.72 16.82
C PRO A 65 -1.59 -12.52 16.31
N THR A 66 -2.63 -12.71 17.14
CA THR A 66 -3.86 -13.47 16.83
C THR A 66 -5.00 -12.64 16.25
N GLN A 67 -4.85 -11.32 16.23
CA GLN A 67 -5.90 -10.38 15.89
C GLN A 67 -5.82 -9.90 14.45
N GLY A 68 -6.98 -9.67 13.85
CA GLY A 68 -7.10 -9.13 12.50
C GLY A 68 -8.45 -8.48 12.24
N ILE A 69 -8.60 -7.94 11.05
CA ILE A 69 -9.82 -7.28 10.57
C ILE A 69 -10.24 -7.94 9.27
N TYR A 70 -11.52 -8.28 9.15
CA TYR A 70 -12.12 -8.75 7.90
C TYR A 70 -12.95 -7.61 7.30
N LEU A 71 -12.63 -7.20 6.08
CA LEU A 71 -13.47 -6.27 5.34
C LEU A 71 -14.65 -7.02 4.75
N PRO A 72 -15.86 -6.45 4.70
CA PRO A 72 -17.06 -7.22 4.33
C PRO A 72 -16.98 -7.73 2.88
N MET A 73 -17.41 -8.96 2.64
CA MET A 73 -17.41 -9.59 1.31
C MET A 73 -18.14 -8.77 0.24
N SER A 74 -19.12 -7.95 0.63
CA SER A 74 -19.83 -7.06 -0.29
C SER A 74 -18.92 -6.01 -0.94
N LEU A 75 -17.82 -5.64 -0.29
CA LEU A 75 -16.77 -4.76 -0.85
C LEU A 75 -16.17 -5.35 -2.13
N ASN A 76 -16.00 -6.67 -2.20
CA ASN A 76 -15.37 -7.33 -3.35
C ASN A 76 -16.14 -7.09 -4.67
N ASN A 77 -17.43 -6.75 -4.59
CA ASN A 77 -18.24 -6.41 -5.76
C ASN A 77 -17.92 -5.03 -6.34
N GLN A 78 -17.20 -4.17 -5.61
CA GLN A 78 -16.74 -2.86 -6.07
C GLN A 78 -15.33 -2.91 -6.69
N LEU A 79 -14.66 -4.07 -6.64
CA LEU A 79 -13.32 -4.25 -7.19
C LEU A 79 -13.37 -4.52 -8.71
N ASP A 80 -12.62 -3.73 -9.45
CA ASP A 80 -12.42 -3.84 -10.89
C ASP A 80 -11.21 -4.75 -11.19
N PHE A 81 -11.48 -6.06 -11.27
CA PHE A 81 -10.50 -7.11 -11.57
C PHE A 81 -10.04 -7.14 -13.04
N ASP A 82 -10.68 -6.36 -13.92
CA ASP A 82 -10.27 -6.21 -15.31
C ASP A 82 -9.23 -5.09 -15.46
N LYS A 83 -9.23 -4.12 -14.53
CA LYS A 83 -8.23 -3.05 -14.47
C LYS A 83 -7.23 -3.25 -13.35
N SER A 84 -7.51 -2.70 -12.17
CA SER A 84 -6.56 -2.66 -11.08
C SER A 84 -7.21 -2.44 -9.71
N ILE A 85 -6.48 -2.84 -8.68
CA ILE A 85 -6.84 -2.61 -7.29
C ILE A 85 -5.62 -2.02 -6.60
N GLU A 86 -5.83 -1.05 -5.72
CA GLU A 86 -4.77 -0.47 -4.92
C GLU A 86 -5.16 -0.42 -3.44
N PHE A 87 -4.20 -0.80 -2.60
CA PHE A 87 -4.28 -0.73 -1.15
C PHE A 87 -3.25 0.29 -0.65
N VAL A 88 -3.69 1.21 0.19
CA VAL A 88 -2.83 2.20 0.85
C VAL A 88 -3.14 2.20 2.34
N PHE A 89 -2.13 2.06 3.18
CA PHE A 89 -2.25 2.23 4.63
C PHE A 89 -0.88 2.41 5.27
N ASP A 90 -0.86 2.91 6.50
CA ASP A 90 0.34 2.95 7.31
C ASP A 90 0.34 1.74 8.24
N PHE A 91 1.51 1.13 8.44
CA PHE A 91 1.67 0.13 9.48
C PHE A 91 2.95 0.31 10.27
N LYS A 92 2.97 -0.20 11.50
CA LYS A 92 4.15 -0.26 12.36
C LYS A 92 4.16 -1.59 13.09
N ILE A 93 5.19 -2.40 12.87
CA ILE A 93 5.46 -3.56 13.72
C ILE A 93 5.93 -3.04 15.08
N THR A 94 5.21 -3.37 16.15
CA THR A 94 5.48 -2.84 17.49
C THR A 94 6.31 -3.79 18.36
N THR A 95 6.25 -5.08 18.08
CA THR A 95 7.20 -6.08 18.56
C THR A 95 7.23 -7.25 17.59
N LEU A 96 8.39 -7.89 17.46
CA LEU A 96 8.52 -9.12 16.68
C LEU A 96 8.14 -10.37 17.50
N GLY A 97 8.13 -10.27 18.83
CA GLY A 97 7.91 -11.42 19.71
C GLY A 97 9.06 -12.45 19.66
N SER A 98 8.78 -13.68 20.12
CA SER A 98 9.71 -14.81 20.03
C SER A 98 9.70 -15.42 18.62
N ASP A 99 10.65 -16.31 18.33
CA ASP A 99 10.62 -17.16 17.12
C ASP A 99 10.63 -16.37 15.79
N ASP A 100 9.82 -16.78 14.79
CA ASP A 100 9.90 -16.26 13.41
C ASP A 100 9.41 -14.81 13.26
N GLY A 101 8.75 -14.22 14.27
CA GLY A 101 8.23 -12.85 14.24
C GLY A 101 7.41 -12.51 13.00
N ARG A 102 6.47 -13.39 12.67
CA ARG A 102 5.58 -13.24 11.52
C ARG A 102 4.33 -12.45 11.86
N LYS A 103 3.92 -11.56 10.95
CA LYS A 103 2.60 -10.89 10.96
C LYS A 103 2.07 -10.75 9.55
N GLU A 104 0.82 -11.18 9.34
CA GLU A 104 0.12 -10.83 8.10
C GLU A 104 -0.23 -9.35 8.08
N ILE A 105 0.07 -8.69 6.97
CA ILE A 105 -0.19 -7.26 6.76
C ILE A 105 -1.42 -7.09 5.85
N LEU A 106 -1.50 -7.89 4.78
CA LEU A 106 -2.64 -7.93 3.86
C LEU A 106 -2.81 -9.34 3.31
N GLU A 107 -3.99 -9.93 3.44
CA GLU A 107 -4.26 -11.32 3.07
C GLU A 107 -5.51 -11.40 2.17
N LEU A 108 -5.30 -11.87 0.93
CA LEU A 108 -6.28 -11.95 -0.15
C LEU A 108 -6.42 -13.39 -0.71
N SER A 109 -5.95 -14.41 0.02
CA SER A 109 -5.95 -15.81 -0.41
C SER A 109 -7.09 -16.65 0.16
N ALA A 110 -7.29 -17.80 -0.47
CA ALA A 110 -8.35 -18.75 -0.13
C ALA A 110 -8.06 -19.65 1.09
N GLY A 111 -6.89 -19.55 1.74
CA GLY A 111 -6.57 -20.47 2.83
C GLY A 111 -5.37 -20.11 3.69
N TRP A 112 -4.93 -21.08 4.49
CA TRP A 112 -4.07 -20.88 5.66
C TRP A 112 -2.58 -21.05 5.38
N ASN A 113 -2.18 -21.39 4.16
CA ASN A 113 -0.77 -21.57 3.83
C ASN A 113 -0.38 -20.73 2.62
N ASP A 114 0.91 -20.38 2.55
CA ASP A 114 1.50 -19.52 1.52
C ASP A 114 1.42 -20.09 0.10
N ASN A 115 1.04 -21.35 -0.04
CA ASN A 115 0.86 -22.00 -1.34
C ASN A 115 -0.62 -21.99 -1.79
N THR A 116 -1.53 -21.41 -1.00
CA THR A 116 -2.94 -21.33 -1.34
C THR A 116 -3.19 -20.22 -2.35
N THR A 117 -4.08 -20.48 -3.32
CA THR A 117 -4.44 -19.53 -4.38
C THR A 117 -4.78 -18.15 -3.81
N GLY A 118 -4.10 -17.11 -4.32
CA GLY A 118 -4.32 -15.73 -3.95
C GLY A 118 -3.03 -14.91 -3.84
N ILE A 119 -3.12 -13.85 -3.06
CA ILE A 119 -2.03 -12.88 -2.81
C ILE A 119 -1.99 -12.62 -1.31
N ASN A 120 -0.81 -12.60 -0.72
CA ASN A 120 -0.62 -12.18 0.66
C ASN A 120 0.67 -11.40 0.86
N VAL A 121 0.66 -10.55 1.87
CA VAL A 121 1.79 -9.72 2.29
C VAL A 121 1.98 -9.90 3.77
N TRP A 122 3.17 -10.32 4.18
CA TRP A 122 3.52 -10.53 5.59
C TRP A 122 4.89 -9.97 5.92
N THR A 123 5.19 -9.91 7.22
CA THR A 123 6.53 -9.62 7.74
C THR A 123 7.17 -10.87 8.28
N ASP A 124 8.48 -11.04 8.14
CA ASP A 124 9.27 -12.05 8.85
C ASP A 124 10.42 -11.39 9.60
N LYS A 125 10.72 -11.90 10.79
CA LYS A 125 11.88 -11.49 11.59
C LYS A 125 13.17 -11.76 10.83
N ILE A 126 14.08 -10.79 10.85
CA ILE A 126 15.49 -10.97 10.48
C ILE A 126 16.31 -11.13 11.77
N ASP A 127 16.11 -10.21 12.71
CA ASP A 127 16.66 -10.22 14.07
C ASP A 127 15.70 -9.51 15.04
N ASP A 128 16.11 -9.25 16.28
CA ASP A 128 15.23 -8.65 17.30
C ASP A 128 14.77 -7.22 16.98
N ASN A 129 15.47 -6.52 16.09
CA ASN A 129 15.19 -5.12 15.74
C ASN A 129 14.72 -4.96 14.29
N ASN A 130 14.92 -5.97 13.43
CA ASN A 130 14.69 -5.85 12.00
C ASN A 130 13.76 -6.93 11.45
N TYR A 131 12.95 -6.55 10.46
CA TYR A 131 12.09 -7.46 9.72
C TYR A 131 12.10 -7.15 8.23
N LYS A 132 11.78 -8.16 7.42
CA LYS A 132 11.52 -8.01 5.98
C LYS A 132 10.02 -8.06 5.73
N VAL A 133 9.57 -7.39 4.68
CA VAL A 133 8.21 -7.49 4.15
C VAL A 133 8.23 -8.34 2.89
N ILE A 134 7.38 -9.34 2.83
CA ILE A 134 7.29 -10.27 1.71
C ILE A 134 5.93 -10.12 1.05
N LEU A 135 5.92 -9.96 -0.27
CA LEU A 135 4.74 -10.15 -1.11
C LEU A 135 4.82 -11.50 -1.79
N ASN A 136 3.75 -12.27 -1.67
CA ASN A 136 3.61 -13.58 -2.29
C ASN A 136 2.31 -13.66 -3.09
N TYR A 137 2.36 -14.45 -4.14
CA TYR A 137 1.21 -14.80 -4.94
C TYR A 137 1.40 -16.19 -5.55
N THR A 138 0.28 -16.89 -5.74
CA THR A 138 0.24 -18.22 -6.33
C THR A 138 -1.17 -18.52 -6.81
N ASP A 139 -1.30 -19.35 -7.85
CA ASP A 139 -2.60 -19.84 -8.30
C ASP A 139 -3.04 -21.14 -7.59
N GLY A 140 -2.21 -21.67 -6.67
CA GLY A 140 -2.47 -22.88 -5.91
C GLY A 140 -2.10 -24.19 -6.60
N GLY A 141 -1.52 -24.16 -7.80
CA GLY A 141 -1.19 -25.35 -8.58
C GLY A 141 -0.29 -26.36 -7.84
N TYR A 142 0.59 -25.88 -6.95
CA TYR A 142 1.40 -26.76 -6.08
C TYR A 142 0.53 -27.62 -5.15
N ASN A 143 -0.46 -27.01 -4.49
CA ASN A 143 -1.37 -27.73 -3.59
C ASN A 143 -2.32 -28.65 -4.38
N GLU A 144 -2.59 -28.34 -5.65
CA GLU A 144 -3.34 -29.20 -6.58
C GLU A 144 -2.48 -30.36 -7.13
N GLY A 145 -1.18 -30.41 -6.83
CA GLY A 145 -0.26 -31.45 -7.29
C GLY A 145 0.14 -31.34 -8.75
N VAL A 146 0.04 -30.14 -9.35
CA VAL A 146 0.51 -29.88 -10.71
C VAL A 146 2.04 -30.08 -10.76
N GLU A 147 2.50 -30.90 -11.71
CA GLU A 147 3.91 -31.27 -11.82
C GLU A 147 4.82 -30.05 -12.00
N ASN A 148 5.90 -29.97 -11.22
CA ASN A 148 6.88 -28.87 -11.23
C ASN A 148 6.28 -27.47 -10.98
N HIS A 149 5.06 -27.40 -10.45
CA HIS A 149 4.41 -26.13 -10.19
C HIS A 149 4.93 -25.48 -8.90
N PRO A 150 5.37 -24.22 -8.92
CA PRO A 150 5.91 -23.56 -7.73
C PRO A 150 4.82 -23.32 -6.68
N GLY A 151 5.22 -23.37 -5.40
CA GLY A 151 4.34 -23.10 -4.26
C GLY A 151 3.82 -21.66 -4.24
N GLY A 152 4.70 -20.70 -4.50
CA GLY A 152 4.38 -19.28 -4.58
C GLY A 152 5.60 -18.46 -4.98
N SER A 153 5.36 -17.26 -5.53
CA SER A 153 6.41 -16.29 -5.86
C SER A 153 6.59 -15.32 -4.71
N ARG A 154 7.55 -15.63 -3.83
CA ARG A 154 7.87 -14.84 -2.62
C ARG A 154 8.90 -13.76 -2.94
N ASN A 155 8.50 -12.51 -2.86
CA ASN A 155 9.31 -11.34 -3.18
C ASN A 155 9.61 -10.57 -1.90
N ASN A 156 10.89 -10.41 -1.54
CA ASN A 156 11.25 -9.43 -0.52
C ASN A 156 11.09 -8.02 -1.12
N ILE A 157 10.17 -7.24 -0.57
CA ILE A 157 9.80 -5.91 -1.08
C ILE A 157 10.30 -4.76 -0.18
N GLY A 158 10.96 -5.08 0.94
CA GLY A 158 11.58 -4.09 1.83
C GLY A 158 12.03 -4.66 3.16
N THR A 159 12.92 -3.95 3.84
CA THR A 159 13.42 -4.27 5.18
C THR A 159 13.32 -3.02 6.05
N PHE A 160 12.87 -3.19 7.29
CA PHE A 160 12.51 -2.11 8.20
C PHE A 160 12.90 -2.42 9.65
N ASP A 161 13.06 -1.37 10.46
CA ASP A 161 13.27 -1.40 11.90
C ASP A 161 11.92 -1.55 12.64
N VAL A 162 11.92 -2.29 13.75
CA VAL A 162 10.77 -2.36 14.66
C VAL A 162 10.50 -0.98 15.25
N GLY A 163 9.22 -0.58 15.28
CA GLY A 163 8.79 0.70 15.83
C GLY A 163 8.78 1.86 14.83
N GLU A 164 9.27 1.68 13.60
CA GLU A 164 9.10 2.67 12.55
C GLU A 164 7.74 2.51 11.84
N PHE A 165 7.18 3.64 11.38
CA PHE A 165 6.01 3.61 10.51
C PHE A 165 6.44 3.39 9.06
N VAL A 166 5.76 2.45 8.41
CA VAL A 166 5.90 2.14 6.99
C VAL A 166 4.63 2.57 6.27
N LYS A 167 4.76 3.54 5.37
CA LYS A 167 3.73 3.90 4.40
C LYS A 167 3.66 2.78 3.37
N PHE A 168 2.63 1.97 3.42
CA PHE A 168 2.43 0.85 2.51
C PHE A 168 1.50 1.22 1.36
N ARG A 169 1.95 0.92 0.14
CA ARG A 169 1.16 1.00 -1.07
C ARG A 169 1.37 -0.25 -1.90
N LEU A 170 0.29 -0.95 -2.23
CA LEU A 170 0.30 -2.06 -3.18
C LEU A 170 -0.69 -1.77 -4.31
N ILE A 171 -0.21 -1.88 -5.54
CA ILE A 171 -1.00 -1.79 -6.77
C ILE A 171 -0.96 -3.15 -7.45
N LEU A 172 -2.13 -3.73 -7.68
CA LEU A 172 -2.35 -4.92 -8.49
C LEU A 172 -2.96 -4.46 -9.82
N ASP A 173 -2.14 -4.39 -10.86
CA ASP A 173 -2.53 -3.94 -12.20
C ASP A 173 -2.76 -5.16 -13.11
N PHE A 174 -4.01 -5.63 -13.12
CA PHE A 174 -4.41 -6.83 -13.86
C PHE A 174 -4.45 -6.59 -15.38
N GLU A 175 -4.77 -5.38 -15.82
CA GLU A 175 -4.72 -4.99 -17.24
C GLU A 175 -3.29 -5.13 -17.79
N LYS A 176 -2.29 -4.75 -16.99
CA LYS A 176 -0.86 -4.83 -17.37
C LYS A 176 -0.15 -6.10 -16.88
N ASN A 177 -0.86 -7.02 -16.23
CA ASN A 177 -0.30 -8.21 -15.60
C ASN A 177 0.89 -7.89 -14.66
N LYS A 178 0.79 -6.83 -13.88
CA LYS A 178 1.90 -6.28 -13.07
C LYS A 178 1.46 -5.97 -11.65
N TRP A 179 2.32 -6.22 -10.68
CA TRP A 179 2.19 -5.64 -9.34
C TRP A 179 3.26 -4.59 -9.09
N THR A 180 2.97 -3.63 -8.22
CA THR A 180 3.92 -2.60 -7.79
C THR A 180 3.69 -2.32 -6.31
N THR A 181 4.76 -2.31 -5.53
CA THR A 181 4.74 -1.91 -4.13
C THR A 181 5.59 -0.67 -3.95
N ILE A 182 5.16 0.20 -3.04
CA ILE A 182 5.96 1.30 -2.54
C ILE A 182 5.84 1.28 -1.02
N LEU A 183 6.98 1.11 -0.35
CA LEU A 183 7.08 1.07 1.10
C LEU A 183 8.05 2.16 1.52
N ASN A 184 7.53 3.22 2.15
CA ASN A 184 8.26 4.48 2.34
C ASN A 184 8.85 4.96 0.99
N ASN A 185 10.18 4.98 0.86
CA ASN A 185 10.89 5.44 -0.34
C ASN A 185 11.36 4.29 -1.24
N THR A 186 11.05 3.04 -0.90
CA THR A 186 11.47 1.86 -1.68
C THR A 186 10.34 1.41 -2.58
N SER A 187 10.58 1.38 -3.89
CA SER A 187 9.65 0.80 -4.86
C SER A 187 10.15 -0.55 -5.37
N SER A 188 9.25 -1.52 -5.44
CA SER A 188 9.48 -2.82 -6.09
C SER A 188 8.34 -3.11 -7.07
N SER A 189 8.65 -3.73 -8.20
CA SER A 189 7.61 -4.10 -9.16
C SER A 189 8.04 -5.26 -10.04
N ALA A 190 7.10 -6.13 -10.39
CA ALA A 190 7.32 -7.21 -11.34
C ALA A 190 6.02 -7.57 -12.06
N TYR A 191 6.14 -8.26 -13.19
CA TYR A 191 5.00 -8.92 -13.82
C TYR A 191 4.62 -10.15 -12.98
N PHE A 192 3.34 -10.52 -12.98
CA PHE A 192 2.97 -11.84 -12.47
C PHE A 192 3.58 -12.91 -13.38
N ASP A 193 4.15 -13.93 -12.77
CA ASP A 193 4.76 -15.03 -13.51
C ASP A 193 3.76 -15.70 -14.45
N ASN A 194 4.18 -15.92 -15.69
CA ASN A 194 3.33 -16.41 -16.78
C ASN A 194 2.84 -17.85 -16.61
N TYR A 195 3.43 -18.62 -15.69
CA TYR A 195 3.01 -19.97 -15.37
C TYR A 195 1.86 -20.03 -14.35
N TYR A 196 1.55 -18.91 -13.67
CA TYR A 196 0.39 -18.84 -12.80
C TYR A 196 -0.87 -18.45 -13.57
N ASN A 197 -1.99 -19.09 -13.25
CA ASN A 197 -3.30 -18.68 -13.72
C ASN A 197 -3.80 -17.45 -12.95
N LEU A 198 -3.65 -16.25 -13.55
CA LEU A 198 -4.08 -15.01 -12.94
C LEU A 198 -5.60 -14.95 -12.69
N ASP A 199 -6.42 -15.57 -13.54
CA ASP A 199 -7.88 -15.59 -13.35
C ASP A 199 -8.27 -16.39 -12.11
N LYS A 200 -7.56 -17.50 -11.81
CA LYS A 200 -7.72 -18.22 -10.54
C LYS A 200 -7.38 -17.32 -9.34
N ILE A 201 -6.30 -16.54 -9.44
CA ILE A 201 -5.90 -15.60 -8.38
C ILE A 201 -6.98 -14.54 -8.18
N LYS A 202 -7.45 -13.88 -9.25
CA LYS A 202 -8.54 -12.89 -9.19
C LYS A 202 -9.80 -13.47 -8.56
N GLN A 203 -10.18 -14.69 -8.95
CA GLN A 203 -11.34 -15.38 -8.41
C GLN A 203 -11.18 -15.68 -6.91
N ALA A 204 -10.00 -16.09 -6.47
CA ALA A 204 -9.73 -16.30 -5.05
C ALA A 204 -9.89 -15.01 -4.23
N VAL A 205 -9.38 -13.87 -4.72
CA VAL A 205 -9.58 -12.56 -4.05
C VAL A 205 -11.06 -12.21 -4.00
N LYS A 206 -11.81 -12.42 -5.08
CA LYS A 206 -13.24 -12.12 -5.16
C LYS A 206 -14.08 -12.94 -4.19
N ASP A 207 -13.74 -14.22 -4.01
CA ASP A 207 -14.53 -15.17 -3.22
C ASP A 207 -14.14 -15.22 -1.73
N ASN A 208 -13.12 -14.47 -1.30
CA ASN A 208 -12.63 -14.47 0.08
C ASN A 208 -12.59 -13.07 0.69
N TYR A 209 -12.60 -13.01 2.02
CA TYR A 209 -12.43 -11.75 2.75
C TYR A 209 -11.08 -11.12 2.42
N ILE A 210 -11.07 -9.80 2.24
CA ILE A 210 -9.85 -9.01 2.39
C ILE A 210 -9.56 -8.93 3.89
N ARG A 211 -8.36 -9.34 4.30
CA ARG A 211 -7.98 -9.37 5.72
C ARG A 211 -6.74 -8.53 5.97
N ILE A 212 -6.73 -7.86 7.11
CA ILE A 212 -5.58 -7.09 7.63
C ILE A 212 -5.18 -7.71 8.96
N GLY A 213 -3.89 -7.93 9.18
CA GLY A 213 -3.37 -8.43 10.46
C GLY A 213 -3.44 -9.94 10.66
N TRP A 214 -4.20 -10.71 9.87
CA TRP A 214 -4.43 -12.13 10.15
C TRP A 214 -4.62 -13.01 8.92
N LEU A 215 -4.09 -14.24 9.01
CA LEU A 215 -4.15 -15.27 7.99
C LEU A 215 -5.50 -15.99 7.96
N ASN A 216 -5.98 -16.37 6.78
CA ASN A 216 -7.22 -17.12 6.61
C ASN A 216 -7.14 -18.53 7.24
N ASN A 217 -8.22 -19.02 7.87
CA ASN A 217 -8.37 -20.42 8.31
C ASN A 217 -7.28 -21.00 9.24
N SER A 218 -6.48 -20.17 9.92
CA SER A 218 -5.65 -20.62 11.05
C SER A 218 -6.53 -20.84 12.28
N SER A 219 -7.35 -21.90 12.26
CA SER A 219 -8.36 -22.20 13.30
C SER A 219 -7.80 -22.80 14.58
N SER A 220 -6.50 -23.07 14.65
CA SER A 220 -5.80 -23.47 15.87
C SER A 220 -4.63 -22.53 16.11
N LEU A 221 -4.53 -22.07 17.36
CA LEU A 221 -3.44 -21.32 18.00
C LEU A 221 -2.08 -21.47 17.29
N PRO A 222 -1.33 -20.36 17.20
CA PRO A 222 -0.60 -19.97 16.02
C PRO A 222 0.38 -21.06 15.60
N TYR A 223 0.57 -21.23 14.29
CA TYR A 223 1.90 -21.58 13.81
C TYR A 223 2.91 -20.76 14.64
N ASN A 224 3.83 -21.42 15.36
CA ASN A 224 4.66 -20.78 16.40
C ASN A 224 5.41 -19.52 15.94
N GLY A 225 5.43 -19.22 14.65
CA GLY A 225 5.95 -17.99 14.09
C GLY A 225 5.05 -16.74 14.17
N PHE A 226 3.73 -16.82 14.37
CA PHE A 226 2.89 -15.61 14.47
C PHE A 226 2.99 -15.00 15.88
N THR A 227 4.02 -14.20 16.09
CA THR A 227 4.36 -13.63 17.40
C THR A 227 4.45 -12.11 17.40
N SER A 228 4.31 -11.50 16.22
CA SER A 228 4.44 -10.06 16.02
C SER A 228 3.12 -9.31 16.17
N THR A 229 3.22 -8.07 16.63
CA THR A 229 2.08 -7.14 16.75
C THR A 229 2.22 -6.02 15.72
N VAL A 230 1.09 -5.54 15.20
CA VAL A 230 1.07 -4.44 14.23
C VAL A 230 0.08 -3.37 14.64
N LEU A 231 0.48 -2.12 14.51
CA LEU A 231 -0.43 -0.97 14.50
C LEU A 231 -0.72 -0.63 13.05
N VAL A 232 -1.99 -0.56 12.67
CA VAL A 232 -2.43 -0.17 11.31
C VAL A 232 -3.22 1.13 11.38
N ASP A 233 -3.01 1.99 10.40
CA ASP A 233 -3.64 3.31 10.31
C ASP A 233 -3.97 3.68 8.84
N ASN A 234 -4.94 4.57 8.62
CA ASN A 234 -5.27 5.20 7.34
C ASN A 234 -5.52 4.23 6.16
N LEU A 235 -6.32 3.18 6.35
CA LEU A 235 -6.58 2.20 5.28
C LEU A 235 -7.50 2.75 4.20
N LYS A 236 -7.01 2.78 2.97
CA LYS A 236 -7.74 3.18 1.77
C LYS A 236 -7.63 2.10 0.71
N ILE A 237 -8.73 1.88 0.00
CA ILE A 237 -8.75 0.98 -1.16
C ILE A 237 -9.27 1.76 -2.36
N TYR A 238 -8.59 1.59 -3.48
CA TYR A 238 -8.96 2.19 -4.75
C TYR A 238 -9.25 1.11 -5.78
N SER A 239 -10.32 1.28 -6.55
CA SER A 239 -10.62 0.42 -7.70
C SER A 239 -11.41 1.16 -8.79
N PRO A 240 -10.86 1.37 -10.00
CA PRO A 240 -9.47 1.10 -10.37
C PRO A 240 -8.48 1.85 -9.46
N LYS A 241 -7.19 1.48 -9.50
CA LYS A 241 -6.15 2.16 -8.73
C LYS A 241 -6.31 3.68 -8.87
N SER A 242 -5.97 4.42 -7.81
CA SER A 242 -5.91 5.87 -7.86
C SER A 242 -5.14 6.27 -9.12
N ASN A 243 -5.68 7.24 -9.85
CA ASN A 243 -4.79 8.13 -10.56
C ASN A 243 -3.80 8.60 -9.50
N THR A 244 -2.51 8.45 -9.75
CA THR A 244 -1.47 9.04 -8.89
C THR A 244 -1.98 10.36 -8.36
N LEU A 245 -1.89 10.61 -7.05
CA LEU A 245 -2.64 11.70 -6.43
C LEU A 245 -2.03 13.03 -6.86
N LEU A 246 -2.56 13.60 -7.95
CA LEU A 246 -2.06 14.82 -8.55
C LEU A 246 -2.04 15.95 -7.53
N SER A 247 -3.02 16.00 -6.62
CA SER A 247 -3.07 16.96 -5.53
C SER A 247 -1.92 16.78 -4.52
N GLU A 248 -1.53 15.55 -4.20
CA GLU A 248 -0.41 15.28 -3.30
C GLU A 248 0.91 15.60 -3.97
N LEU A 249 1.08 15.20 -5.24
CA LEU A 249 2.26 15.55 -6.03
C LEU A 249 2.42 17.07 -6.16
N THR A 250 1.37 17.77 -6.58
CA THR A 250 1.42 19.23 -6.76
C THR A 250 1.62 19.96 -5.43
N THR A 251 1.00 19.51 -4.35
CA THR A 251 1.22 20.08 -3.01
C THR A 251 2.66 19.87 -2.54
N ALA A 252 3.21 18.68 -2.73
CA ALA A 252 4.59 18.37 -2.35
C ALA A 252 5.60 19.15 -3.20
N LEU A 253 5.43 19.20 -4.53
CA LEU A 253 6.27 20.01 -5.43
C LEU A 253 6.22 21.50 -5.08
N ASN A 254 5.04 22.04 -4.80
CA ASN A 254 4.89 23.44 -4.39
C ASN A 254 5.56 23.71 -3.03
N ALA A 255 5.43 22.81 -2.06
CA ALA A 255 6.10 22.95 -0.76
C ALA A 255 7.63 22.90 -0.90
N MET A 256 8.16 21.96 -1.67
CA MET A 256 9.60 21.83 -1.96
C MET A 256 10.14 23.03 -2.75
N THR A 257 9.38 23.57 -3.70
CA THR A 257 9.73 24.80 -4.45
C THR A 257 9.84 26.01 -3.53
N ASN A 258 8.85 26.20 -2.64
CA ASN A 258 8.87 27.29 -1.67
C ASN A 258 10.01 27.14 -0.64
N HIS A 259 10.35 25.90 -0.29
CA HIS A 259 11.50 25.60 0.55
C HIS A 259 12.82 26.06 -0.09
N VAL A 260 13.08 25.61 -1.32
CA VAL A 260 14.29 25.94 -2.09
C VAL A 260 14.41 27.44 -2.31
N ASN A 261 13.30 28.13 -2.57
CA ASN A 261 13.28 29.59 -2.72
C ASN A 261 13.44 30.35 -1.38
N GLY A 262 13.37 29.66 -0.24
CA GLY A 262 13.45 30.25 1.10
C GLY A 262 12.19 31.01 1.53
N SER A 263 11.08 30.90 0.78
CA SER A 263 9.81 31.57 1.10
C SER A 263 9.02 30.85 2.19
N SER A 264 9.18 29.54 2.30
CA SER A 264 8.59 28.72 3.37
C SER A 264 9.54 27.57 3.74
N PRO A 265 10.50 27.79 4.66
CA PRO A 265 11.42 26.75 5.10
C PRO A 265 10.67 25.55 5.73
N LEU A 266 11.16 24.35 5.46
CA LEU A 266 10.58 23.09 5.88
C LEU A 266 11.55 22.44 6.88
N THR A 267 11.00 21.71 7.83
CA THR A 267 11.79 20.84 8.71
C THR A 267 12.22 19.59 7.95
N GLU A 268 13.24 18.90 8.44
CA GLU A 268 13.75 17.64 7.84
C GLU A 268 12.66 16.56 7.74
N SER A 269 11.79 16.46 8.74
CA SER A 269 10.63 15.55 8.69
C SER A 269 9.62 15.92 7.59
N GLN A 270 9.41 17.23 7.35
CA GLN A 270 8.53 17.69 6.27
C GLN A 270 9.17 17.47 4.89
N LEU A 271 10.47 17.72 4.75
CA LEU A 271 11.23 17.42 3.54
C LEU A 271 11.12 15.93 3.19
N GLN A 272 11.36 15.06 4.16
CA GLN A 272 11.24 13.62 3.96
C GLN A 272 9.83 13.20 3.56
N LYS A 273 8.81 13.75 4.22
CA LYS A 273 7.40 13.50 3.87
C LYS A 273 7.11 13.88 2.41
N TYR A 274 7.47 15.10 1.99
CA TYR A 274 7.17 15.58 0.64
C TYR A 274 8.00 14.88 -0.43
N LEU A 275 9.24 14.50 -0.13
CA LEU A 275 10.03 13.62 -1.00
C LEU A 275 9.28 12.31 -1.26
N THR A 276 8.79 11.65 -0.21
CA THR A 276 7.99 10.43 -0.35
C THR A 276 6.72 10.69 -1.17
N ASP A 277 6.01 11.78 -0.90
CA ASP A 277 4.77 12.14 -1.62
C ASP A 277 5.04 12.38 -3.13
N ILE A 278 6.18 13.00 -3.49
CA ILE A 278 6.62 13.16 -4.89
C ILE A 278 6.93 11.80 -5.52
N GLN A 279 7.78 10.99 -4.88
CA GLN A 279 8.19 9.68 -5.39
C GLN A 279 7.01 8.73 -5.60
N LEU A 280 6.05 8.74 -4.68
CA LEU A 280 4.81 7.96 -4.77
C LEU A 280 3.95 8.37 -5.96
N ASN A 281 3.89 9.66 -6.27
CA ASN A 281 2.88 10.19 -7.18
C ASN A 281 3.44 10.64 -8.55
N TYR A 282 4.76 10.68 -8.74
CA TYR A 282 5.40 11.17 -9.97
C TYR A 282 5.03 10.35 -11.22
N SER A 283 5.24 9.02 -11.18
CA SER A 283 5.27 8.17 -12.38
C SER A 283 3.95 8.11 -13.16
N GLY A 284 2.81 8.29 -12.49
CA GLY A 284 1.49 8.31 -13.12
C GLY A 284 0.96 9.70 -13.45
N ASN A 285 1.57 10.76 -12.91
CA ASN A 285 1.10 12.15 -13.03
C ASN A 285 2.01 13.04 -13.85
N PHE A 286 3.14 12.54 -14.35
CA PHE A 286 4.13 13.39 -15.04
C PHE A 286 3.51 14.35 -16.06
N THR A 287 2.56 13.86 -16.87
CA THR A 287 1.87 14.67 -17.88
C THR A 287 1.04 15.80 -17.25
N ASP A 288 0.29 15.50 -16.20
CA ASP A 288 -0.65 16.42 -15.57
C ASP A 288 0.02 17.39 -14.59
N ALA A 289 1.12 16.98 -13.95
CA ALA A 289 1.94 17.77 -13.04
C ALA A 289 3.15 18.43 -13.71
N LYS A 290 3.24 18.37 -15.04
CA LYS A 290 4.42 18.81 -15.82
C LYS A 290 4.87 20.22 -15.45
N SER A 291 3.93 21.14 -15.25
CA SER A 291 4.24 22.53 -14.89
C SER A 291 4.91 22.63 -13.52
N ASP A 292 4.31 22.04 -12.49
CA ASP A 292 4.85 22.05 -11.12
C ASP A 292 6.21 21.34 -11.04
N ILE A 293 6.40 20.26 -11.80
CA ILE A 293 7.67 19.53 -11.87
C ILE A 293 8.76 20.44 -12.43
N PHE A 294 8.51 21.13 -13.55
CA PHE A 294 9.49 22.05 -14.13
C PHE A 294 9.72 23.29 -13.28
N GLU A 295 8.69 23.79 -12.59
CA GLU A 295 8.84 24.92 -11.67
C GLU A 295 9.77 24.56 -10.51
N PHE A 296 9.59 23.38 -9.91
CA PHE A 296 10.47 22.88 -8.88
C PHE A 296 11.91 22.66 -9.39
N LEU A 297 12.08 22.01 -10.56
CA LEU A 297 13.38 21.81 -11.21
C LEU A 297 14.11 23.13 -11.43
N ASN A 298 13.43 24.13 -11.99
CA ASN A 298 14.03 25.44 -12.25
C ASN A 298 14.43 26.14 -10.95
N ALA A 299 13.56 26.10 -9.92
CA ALA A 299 13.88 26.69 -8.62
C ALA A 299 15.11 26.02 -7.99
N TYR A 300 15.23 24.70 -8.13
CA TYR A 300 16.41 23.95 -7.68
C TYR A 300 17.66 24.36 -8.45
N GLU A 301 17.64 24.33 -9.79
CA GLU A 301 18.79 24.67 -10.63
C GLU A 301 19.21 26.15 -10.54
N ASP A 302 18.32 27.05 -10.12
CA ASP A 302 18.65 28.46 -9.81
C ASP A 302 19.50 28.61 -8.53
N LYS A 303 19.49 27.61 -7.65
CA LYS A 303 20.13 27.64 -6.32
C LYS A 303 21.25 26.63 -6.15
N TYR A 304 21.20 25.54 -6.90
CA TYR A 304 22.10 24.40 -6.79
C TYR A 304 22.58 23.98 -8.18
N GLU A 305 23.78 23.42 -8.25
CA GLU A 305 24.31 22.89 -9.50
C GLU A 305 23.41 21.74 -10.02
N PRO A 306 23.21 21.61 -11.34
CA PRO A 306 22.45 20.51 -11.89
C PRO A 306 23.10 19.16 -11.55
N VAL A 307 22.30 18.22 -11.04
CA VAL A 307 22.77 16.91 -10.54
C VAL A 307 23.56 16.12 -11.58
N PHE A 308 23.28 16.35 -12.87
CA PHE A 308 23.90 15.65 -13.99
C PHE A 308 24.97 16.45 -14.74
N ALA A 309 25.37 17.63 -14.26
CA ALA A 309 26.30 18.51 -14.98
C ALA A 309 27.70 17.89 -15.17
N ASP A 310 28.16 17.09 -14.21
CA ASP A 310 29.56 16.64 -14.14
C ASP A 310 29.78 15.17 -14.57
N GLY A 311 28.71 14.43 -14.89
CA GLY A 311 28.80 13.00 -15.23
C GLY A 311 29.34 12.09 -14.12
N ASN A 312 29.50 12.62 -12.90
CA ASN A 312 29.94 11.86 -11.73
C ASN A 312 28.77 11.06 -11.16
N GLN A 313 29.02 9.79 -10.80
CA GLN A 313 28.06 9.00 -10.03
C GLN A 313 28.07 9.47 -8.58
N ALA A 314 26.98 10.09 -8.13
CA ALA A 314 26.74 10.38 -6.73
C ALA A 314 25.88 9.26 -6.11
N VAL A 315 26.14 8.94 -4.83
CA VAL A 315 25.27 8.05 -4.06
C VAL A 315 24.00 8.83 -3.71
N PHE A 316 22.85 8.38 -4.19
CA PHE A 316 21.58 9.11 -4.06
C PHE A 316 21.23 9.50 -2.62
N SER A 317 21.48 8.62 -1.65
CA SER A 317 21.23 8.87 -0.22
C SER A 317 22.18 9.90 0.41
N GLU A 318 23.30 10.22 -0.25
CA GLU A 318 24.27 11.23 0.22
C GLU A 318 23.97 12.63 -0.37
N LEU A 319 23.00 12.73 -1.28
CA LEU A 319 22.56 14.00 -1.83
C LEU A 319 21.69 14.76 -0.83
N PRO A 320 21.68 16.10 -0.83
CA PRO A 320 20.68 16.89 -0.09
C PRO A 320 19.26 16.44 -0.43
N ILE A 321 18.33 16.45 0.53
CA ILE A 321 16.97 15.89 0.36
C ILE A 321 16.23 16.54 -0.83
N GLU A 322 16.44 17.83 -1.05
CA GLU A 322 15.90 18.59 -2.18
C GLU A 322 16.35 17.99 -3.52
N THR A 323 17.57 17.48 -3.56
CA THR A 323 18.19 16.85 -4.73
C THR A 323 17.68 15.43 -4.96
N GLN A 324 17.26 14.73 -3.90
CA GLN A 324 16.75 13.35 -3.98
C GLN A 324 15.36 13.27 -4.62
N THR A 325 14.75 14.39 -4.98
CA THR A 325 13.48 14.42 -5.71
C THR A 325 13.65 14.31 -7.24
N LEU A 326 14.90 14.40 -7.74
CA LEU A 326 15.25 14.61 -9.15
C LEU A 326 15.55 13.32 -9.93
#